data_AF-A0A969MX10-F1
#
_entry.id   AF-A0A969MX10-F1
#
_cell.length_a   1.000
_cell.length_b   1.000
_cell.length_c   1.000
_cell.angle_alpha   90.00
_cell.angle_beta   90.00
_cell.angle_gamma   90.00
#
_symmetry.space_group_name_H-M   'P 1'
#
loop_
_entity.id
_entity.type
_entity.pdbx_description
1 polymer ?
#
loop_
_entity_poly.entity_id
_entity_poly.type
_entity_poly.pdbx_seq_one_letter_code
_entity_poly.pdbx_strand_id
1 'polypeptide(L)' 'MQDAITAVINSSDVQGKYLDSNSLDRLKAYFATGELRVRAATTISANAANIVKEAVAKSLLYSDVTRPGGNM' A
#
# COMPACT_ATOMS: atom_id res chain seq x y z
N MET A 1 3.89 -12.96 2.41
CA MET A 1 3.07 -11.81 1.96
C MET A 1 1.75 -12.38 1.47
N GLN A 2 0.60 -11.77 1.82
CA GLN A 2 -0.71 -12.18 1.36
C GLN A 2 -1.36 -10.99 0.67
N ASP A 3 -1.78 -11.15 -0.59
CA ASP A 3 -2.53 -10.14 -1.31
C ASP A 3 -4.04 -10.35 -1.16
N ALA A 4 -4.83 -9.43 -1.70
CA ALA A 4 -6.29 -9.50 -1.58
C ALA A 4 -6.89 -10.78 -2.19
N ILE A 5 -6.25 -11.35 -3.22
CA ILE A 5 -6.72 -12.59 -3.88
C ILE A 5 -6.45 -13.78 -2.96
N THR A 6 -5.22 -13.90 -2.48
CA THR A 6 -4.79 -14.98 -1.57
C THR A 6 -5.52 -14.92 -0.23
N ALA A 7 -5.89 -13.72 0.24
CA ALA A 7 -6.71 -13.53 1.43
C ALA A 7 -8.12 -14.13 1.28
N VAL A 8 -8.76 -13.92 0.13
CA VAL A 8 -10.09 -14.47 -0.16
C VAL A 8 -10.02 -16.00 -0.30
N ILE A 9 -9.02 -16.53 -1.01
CA ILE A 9 -8.84 -17.98 -1.20
C ILE A 9 -8.63 -18.67 0.15
N ASN A 10 -7.73 -18.18 0.99
CA ASN A 10 -7.45 -18.78 2.29
C ASN A 10 -8.68 -18.76 3.21
N SER A 11 -9.51 -17.72 3.12
CA SER A 11 -10.74 -17.64 3.92
C SER A 11 -11.75 -18.74 3.55
N SER A 12 -11.87 -19.09 2.27
CA SER A 12 -12.72 -20.20 1.81
C SER A 12 -12.11 -21.56 2.08
N ASP A 13 -10.80 -21.70 1.93
CA ASP A 13 -10.05 -22.94 2.19
C ASP A 13 -10.16 -23.37 3.67
N VAL A 14 -9.97 -22.43 4.61
CA VAL A 14 -10.12 -22.69 6.07
C VAL A 14 -11.53 -23.18 6.42
N GLN A 15 -12.54 -22.77 5.65
CA GLN A 15 -13.93 -23.20 5.85
C GLN A 15 -14.28 -24.48 5.10
N GLY A 16 -13.37 -25.01 4.25
CA GLY A 16 -13.64 -26.15 3.38
C GLY A 16 -14.72 -25.87 2.33
N LYS A 17 -14.88 -24.61 1.90
CA LYS A 17 -15.95 -24.18 0.99
C LYS A 17 -15.39 -23.66 -0.32
N TYR A 18 -16.22 -23.69 -1.35
CA TYR A 18 -15.98 -22.92 -2.56
C TYR A 18 -16.14 -21.42 -2.31
N LEU A 19 -15.65 -20.60 -3.24
CA LEU A 19 -15.85 -19.15 -3.24
C LEU A 19 -17.35 -18.84 -3.34
N ASP A 20 -17.86 -18.15 -2.33
CA ASP A 20 -19.24 -17.68 -2.28
C ASP A 20 -19.40 -16.33 -3.01
N SER A 21 -20.65 -15.86 -3.14
CA SER A 21 -20.96 -14.58 -3.80
C SER A 21 -20.22 -13.40 -3.17
N ASN A 22 -20.11 -13.37 -1.84
CA ASN A 22 -19.38 -12.33 -1.11
C ASN A 22 -17.88 -12.32 -1.46
N SER A 23 -17.26 -13.50 -1.54
CA SER A 23 -15.87 -13.67 -1.96
C SER A 23 -15.65 -13.17 -3.39
N LEU A 24 -16.59 -13.50 -4.29
CA LEU A 24 -16.56 -13.01 -5.67
C LEU A 24 -16.72 -11.49 -5.77
N ASP A 25 -17.58 -10.90 -4.94
CA ASP A 25 -17.79 -9.45 -4.95
C ASP A 25 -16.56 -8.69 -4.42
N ARG A 26 -15.86 -9.24 -3.43
CA ARG A 26 -14.54 -8.71 -2.99
C ARG A 26 -13.52 -8.74 -4.12
N LEU A 27 -13.45 -9.83 -4.87
CA LEU A 27 -12.55 -9.94 -6.02
C LEU A 27 -12.93 -8.94 -7.12
N LYS A 28 -14.22 -8.78 -7.44
CA LYS A 28 -14.69 -7.78 -8.41
C LYS A 28 -14.31 -6.37 -7.99
N ALA A 29 -14.53 -6.00 -6.73
CA ALA A 29 -14.14 -4.69 -6.21
C ALA A 29 -12.61 -4.46 -6.29
N TYR A 30 -11.83 -5.49 -6.00
CA TYR A 30 -10.37 -5.45 -6.15
C TYR A 30 -9.96 -5.20 -7.61
N PHE A 31 -10.52 -5.95 -8.56
CA PHE A 31 -10.21 -5.78 -9.98
C PHE A 31 -10.70 -4.44 -10.54
N ALA A 32 -11.87 -3.95 -10.11
CA ALA A 32 -12.41 -2.65 -10.52
C ALA A 32 -11.46 -1.48 -10.19
N THR A 33 -10.66 -1.59 -9.13
CA THR A 33 -9.68 -0.57 -8.72
C THR A 33 -8.26 -0.87 -9.18
N GLY A 34 -8.04 -1.95 -9.94
CA GLY A 34 -6.70 -2.42 -10.32
C GLY A 34 -5.90 -1.40 -11.13
N GLU A 35 -6.53 -0.80 -12.15
CA GLU A 35 -5.87 0.20 -12.99
C GLU A 35 -5.42 1.43 -12.19
N LEU A 36 -6.29 1.91 -11.29
CA LEU A 36 -5.99 3.07 -10.45
C LEU A 36 -4.79 2.80 -9.52
N ARG A 37 -4.69 1.58 -8.98
CA ARG A 37 -3.55 1.16 -8.15
C ARG A 37 -2.25 1.10 -8.93
N VAL A 38 -2.27 0.60 -10.17
CA VAL A 38 -1.09 0.60 -11.05
C VAL A 38 -0.67 2.04 -11.36
N ARG A 39 -1.61 2.90 -11.76
CA ARG A 39 -1.33 4.31 -12.06
C ARG A 39 -0.75 5.06 -10.86
N ALA A 40 -1.30 4.83 -9.67
CA ALA A 40 -0.78 5.41 -8.44
C ALA A 40 0.65 4.95 -8.17
N ALA A 41 0.93 3.64 -8.30
CA ALA A 41 2.29 3.11 -8.12
C ALA A 41 3.28 3.72 -9.12
N THR A 42 2.92 3.82 -10.40
CA THR A 42 3.76 4.48 -11.41
C THR A 42 4.03 5.94 -11.06
N THR A 43 3.00 6.68 -10.63
CA THR A 43 3.12 8.10 -10.26
C THR A 43 4.04 8.29 -9.06
N ILE A 44 3.92 7.43 -8.04
CA ILE A 44 4.79 7.43 -6.85
C ILE A 44 6.23 7.12 -7.25
N SER A 45 6.45 6.05 -8.02
CA SER A 45 7.79 5.65 -8.46
C SER A 45 8.47 6.73 -9.29
N ALA A 46 7.74 7.39 -10.19
CA ALA A 46 8.29 8.48 -11.01
C ALA A 46 8.70 9.71 -10.20
N ASN A 47 8.03 9.97 -9.07
CA ASN A 47 8.27 11.15 -8.23
C ASN A 47 8.97 10.83 -6.90
N ALA A 48 9.48 9.62 -6.73
CA ALA A 48 9.95 9.11 -5.44
C ALA A 48 11.00 10.02 -4.78
N ALA A 49 11.97 10.52 -5.54
CA ALA A 49 13.01 11.42 -5.01
C ALA A 49 12.43 12.75 -4.49
N ASN A 50 11.49 13.34 -5.21
CA ASN A 50 10.83 14.58 -4.80
C ASN A 50 9.96 14.37 -3.57
N ILE A 51 9.19 13.26 -3.53
CA ILE A 51 8.37 12.88 -2.37
C ILE A 51 9.23 12.76 -1.12
N VAL A 52 10.36 12.04 -1.21
CA VAL A 52 11.29 11.85 -0.08
C VAL A 52 11.90 13.19 0.33
N LYS A 53 12.39 14.00 -0.61
CA LYS A 53 12.98 15.31 -0.32
C LYS A 53 12.02 16.22 0.44
N GLU A 54 10.77 16.33 -0.03
CA GLU A 54 9.77 17.16 0.61
C GLU A 54 9.33 16.62 1.98
N ALA A 55 9.15 15.30 2.10
CA ALA A 55 8.78 14.67 3.37
C ALA A 55 9.86 14.87 4.44
N VAL A 56 11.14 14.69 4.08
CA VAL A 56 12.26 14.93 4.98
C VAL A 56 12.33 16.41 5.36
N ALA A 57 12.28 17.33 4.39
CA ALA A 57 12.32 18.76 4.68
C ALA A 57 11.21 19.17 5.67
N LYS A 58 9.98 18.66 5.50
CA LYS A 58 8.85 18.88 6.42
C LYS A 58 9.08 18.28 7.81
N SER A 59 9.69 17.10 7.89
CA SER A 59 10.00 16.44 9.17
C SER A 59 11.07 17.21 9.96
N LEU A 60 12.07 17.76 9.27
CA LEU A 60 13.18 18.49 9.90
C LEU A 60 12.77 19.85 10.49
N LEU A 61 11.70 20.48 9.98
CA LEU A 61 11.20 21.77 10.47
C LEU A 61 10.87 21.79 11.97
N TYR A 62 10.58 20.63 12.57
CA TYR A 62 10.21 20.50 13.98
C TYR A 62 11.10 19.49 14.73
N SER A 63 12.28 19.16 14.21
CA SER A 63 13.17 18.14 14.76
C SER A 63 14.55 18.68 15.10
N ASP A 64 15.06 18.26 16.26
CA ASP A 64 16.43 18.54 16.70
C ASP A 64 17.46 17.57 16.09
N VAL A 65 17.04 16.64 15.22
CA VAL A 65 17.92 15.63 14.61
C VAL A 65 19.12 16.25 13.87
N THR A 66 18.99 17.50 13.41
CA THR A 66 20.07 18.21 12.71
C THR A 66 20.98 19.06 13.59
N ARG A 67 20.69 19.17 14.89
CA ARG A 67 21.49 19.93 15.85
C ARG A 67 22.70 19.12 16.32
N PRO A 68 23.77 19.76 16.86
CA PRO A 68 24.89 19.04 17.46
C PRO A 68 24.42 18.03 18.52
N GLY A 69 24.80 16.76 18.38
CA GLY A 69 24.33 15.65 19.23
C GLY A 69 23.04 14.95 18.76
N GLY A 70 22.43 15.41 17.67
CA GLY A 70 21.31 14.74 17.00
C GLY A 70 21.75 13.51 16.21
N ASN A 71 20.79 12.62 15.92
CA ASN A 71 21.01 11.33 15.24
C ASN A 71 20.99 11.46 13.71
N MET A 72 21.67 12.48 13.17
CA MET A 72 21.80 12.63 11.73
C MET A 72 22.69 11.53 11.14
#